data_AF-A0A2A3D2Q0-F1
#
_entry.id   AF-A0A2A3D2Q0-F1
#
_cell.length_a   1.000
_cell.length_b   1.000
_cell.length_c   1.000
_cell.angle_alpha   90.00
_cell.angle_beta   90.00
_cell.angle_gamma   90.00
#
_symmetry.space_group_name_H-M   'P 1'
#
loop_
_entity.id
_entity.type
_entity.pdbx_description
1 polymer ?
#
loop_
_entity_poly.entity_id
_entity_poly.type
_entity_poly.pdbx_seq_one_letter_code
_entity_poly.pdbx_strand_id
1 'polypeptide(L)'
;MESWHPIRDAPYLVHTNFELPLMLEGRKPLAVFHDAYPAEWLSETLARFDPFVHSGRLVRCIIDTPFTEAEHAGFPDFQGWRRAFFSLPGEEWRIDAFLLLLKVFAKTGWNEALERMEGSLLGYEDWQNDWWIERKSKHRSSTCSII
;
A
#
# COMPACT_ATOMS: atom_id res chain seq x y z
N MET A 1 13.68 24.26 -0.67
CA MET A 1 14.58 23.09 -0.75
C MET A 1 13.69 21.87 -0.80
N GLU A 2 13.67 21.17 -1.92
CA GLU A 2 12.89 19.95 -2.07
C GLU A 2 13.46 18.90 -1.10
N SER A 3 12.65 18.34 -0.20
CA SER A 3 13.11 17.36 0.77
C SER A 3 13.60 16.12 0.03
N TRP A 4 14.83 15.70 0.31
CA TRP A 4 15.41 14.46 -0.19
C TRP A 4 14.47 13.28 0.15
N HIS A 5 14.12 12.44 -0.83
CA HIS A 5 13.23 11.28 -0.64
C HIS A 5 13.97 9.99 -1.03
N PRO A 6 14.04 8.96 -0.16
CA PRO A 6 14.80 7.73 -0.41
C PRO A 6 14.50 7.04 -1.75
N ILE A 7 13.29 7.25 -2.28
CA ILE A 7 12.82 6.71 -3.57
C ILE A 7 13.74 7.12 -4.73
N ARG A 8 14.35 8.31 -4.69
CA ARG A 8 15.19 8.81 -5.80
C ARG A 8 16.50 8.02 -5.97
N ASP A 9 16.94 7.31 -4.94
CA ASP A 9 18.18 6.54 -4.95
C ASP A 9 17.96 5.03 -5.11
N ALA A 10 16.71 4.58 -5.21
CA ALA A 10 16.37 3.17 -5.33
C ALA A 10 16.98 2.58 -6.61
N PRO A 11 17.82 1.53 -6.53
CA PRO A 11 18.42 0.87 -7.69
C PRO A 11 17.43 -0.08 -8.38
N TYR A 12 16.14 0.05 -8.07
CA TYR A 12 15.05 -0.73 -8.61
C TYR A 12 13.82 0.16 -8.80
N LEU A 13 12.88 -0.31 -9.62
CA LEU A 13 11.61 0.37 -9.82
C LEU A 13 10.74 0.24 -8.56
N VAL A 14 10.53 1.35 -7.87
CA VAL A 14 9.49 1.44 -6.82
C VAL A 14 8.12 1.37 -7.49
N HIS A 15 7.24 0.53 -6.95
CA HIS A 15 5.98 0.18 -7.61
C HIS A 15 4.95 1.33 -7.68
N THR A 16 5.15 2.41 -6.92
CA THR A 16 4.23 3.55 -6.84
C THR A 16 3.98 4.18 -8.21
N ASN A 17 2.71 4.34 -8.58
CA ASN A 17 2.22 4.79 -9.89
C ASN A 17 2.46 3.82 -11.07
N PHE A 18 3.09 2.68 -10.82
CA PHE A 18 3.34 1.62 -11.80
C PHE A 18 2.59 0.33 -11.46
N GLU A 19 1.64 0.37 -10.51
CA GLU A 19 0.99 -0.81 -9.97
C GLU A 19 0.25 -1.59 -11.06
N LEU A 20 -0.63 -0.91 -11.81
CA LEU A 20 -1.40 -1.55 -12.87
C LEU A 20 -0.52 -2.22 -13.94
N PRO A 21 0.41 -1.52 -14.62
CA PRO A 21 1.24 -2.16 -15.64
C PRO A 21 2.07 -3.33 -15.07
N LEU A 22 2.63 -3.19 -13.86
CA LEU A 22 3.40 -4.27 -13.23
C LEU A 22 2.54 -5.49 -12.87
N MET A 23 1.28 -5.28 -12.47
CA MET A 23 0.35 -6.38 -12.27
C MET A 23 0.01 -7.07 -13.60
N LEU A 24 -0.23 -6.30 -14.67
CA LEU A 24 -0.54 -6.88 -15.98
C LEU A 24 0.64 -7.66 -16.59
N GLU A 25 1.88 -7.31 -16.22
CA GLU A 25 3.11 -8.06 -16.53
C GLU A 25 3.35 -9.26 -15.59
N GLY A 26 2.55 -9.44 -14.54
CA GLY A 26 2.70 -10.51 -13.55
C GLY A 26 3.86 -10.29 -12.56
N ARG A 27 4.49 -9.11 -12.57
CA ARG A 27 5.64 -8.76 -11.72
C ARG A 27 5.23 -8.22 -10.35
N LYS A 28 4.00 -7.71 -10.24
CA LYS A 28 3.42 -7.26 -8.98
C LYS A 28 2.21 -8.14 -8.64
N PRO A 29 2.29 -8.97 -7.60
CA PRO A 29 1.20 -9.90 -7.26
C PRO A 29 0.06 -9.24 -6.48
N LEU A 30 0.33 -8.12 -5.78
CA LEU A 30 -0.64 -7.37 -4.98
C LEU A 30 -0.44 -5.86 -5.11
N ALA A 31 -1.52 -5.13 -5.35
CA ALA A 31 -1.61 -3.68 -5.18
C ALA A 31 -2.62 -3.33 -4.08
N VAL A 32 -2.30 -2.31 -3.29
CA VAL A 32 -3.12 -1.83 -2.18
C VAL A 32 -3.21 -0.32 -2.26
N PHE A 33 -4.44 0.20 -2.26
CA PHE A 33 -4.75 1.62 -2.17
C PHE A 33 -5.53 1.87 -0.89
N HIS A 34 -5.24 2.97 -0.22
CA HIS A 34 -5.92 3.34 1.02
C HIS A 34 -6.03 4.85 1.14
N ASP A 35 -7.25 5.33 1.30
CA ASP A 35 -7.53 6.73 1.63
C ASP A 35 -8.96 6.89 2.16
N ALA A 36 -9.30 8.10 2.60
CA ALA A 36 -10.67 8.50 2.87
C ALA A 36 -11.52 8.39 1.59
N TYR A 37 -12.81 8.07 1.73
CA TYR A 37 -13.75 8.04 0.61
C TYR A 37 -15.02 8.85 0.93
N PRO A 38 -15.66 9.48 -0.08
CA PRO A 38 -15.26 9.52 -1.48
C PRO A 38 -14.07 10.45 -1.74
N ALA A 39 -13.07 9.97 -2.46
CA ALA A 39 -11.98 10.78 -3.00
C ALA A 39 -11.92 10.59 -4.52
N GLU A 40 -11.87 11.70 -5.27
CA GLU A 40 -11.87 11.69 -6.74
C GLU A 40 -10.68 10.89 -7.27
N TRP A 41 -9.47 11.22 -6.82
CA TRP A 41 -8.23 10.55 -7.24
C TRP A 41 -8.28 9.03 -7.00
N LEU A 42 -8.84 8.59 -5.86
CA LEU A 42 -8.94 7.17 -5.53
C LEU A 42 -9.93 6.52 -6.48
N SER A 43 -11.10 7.13 -6.68
CA SER A 43 -12.14 6.62 -7.58
C SER A 43 -11.61 6.48 -9.02
N GLU A 44 -10.92 7.50 -9.54
CA GLU A 44 -10.28 7.45 -10.85
C GLU A 44 -9.20 6.38 -10.94
N THR A 45 -8.40 6.21 -9.89
CA THR A 45 -7.35 5.20 -9.84
C THR A 45 -7.96 3.80 -9.89
N LEU A 46 -8.98 3.52 -9.08
CA LEU A 46 -9.65 2.21 -9.04
C LEU A 46 -10.35 1.90 -10.38
N ALA A 47 -10.94 2.91 -11.03
CA ALA A 47 -11.60 2.74 -12.32
C ALA A 47 -10.65 2.26 -13.43
N ARG A 48 -9.35 2.58 -13.36
CA ARG A 48 -8.34 2.08 -14.32
C ARG A 48 -8.14 0.56 -14.24
N PHE A 49 -8.43 -0.05 -13.08
CA PHE A 49 -8.34 -1.49 -12.90
C PHE A 49 -9.62 -2.23 -13.34
N ASP A 50 -10.76 -1.55 -13.42
CA ASP A 50 -12.07 -2.16 -13.67
C ASP A 50 -12.08 -3.07 -14.92
N PRO A 51 -11.53 -2.69 -16.09
CA PRO A 51 -11.56 -3.56 -17.26
C PRO A 51 -10.91 -4.93 -17.01
N PHE A 52 -9.84 -4.96 -16.22
CA PHE A 52 -9.07 -6.18 -15.93
C PHE A 52 -9.69 -7.02 -14.83
N VAL A 53 -10.45 -6.40 -13.92
CA VAL A 53 -11.30 -7.11 -12.96
C VAL A 53 -12.46 -7.78 -13.68
N HIS A 54 -13.17 -7.05 -14.55
CA HIS A 54 -14.28 -7.59 -15.34
C HIS A 54 -13.84 -8.74 -16.26
N SER A 55 -12.62 -8.69 -16.80
CA SER A 55 -12.07 -9.75 -17.63
C SER A 55 -11.48 -10.93 -16.84
N GLY A 56 -11.54 -10.91 -15.50
CA GLY A 56 -10.94 -11.95 -14.64
C GLY A 56 -9.41 -11.99 -14.63
N ARG A 57 -8.74 -10.95 -15.15
CA ARG A 57 -7.28 -10.85 -15.14
C ARG A 57 -6.74 -10.37 -13.79
N LEU A 58 -7.57 -9.73 -12.99
CA LEU A 58 -7.28 -9.27 -11.63
C LEU A 58 -8.48 -9.59 -10.73
N VAL A 59 -8.22 -9.83 -9.45
CA VAL A 59 -9.25 -9.96 -8.42
C VAL A 59 -9.26 -8.72 -7.56
N ARG A 60 -10.44 -8.17 -7.27
CA ARG A 60 -10.62 -6.98 -6.41
C ARG A 60 -11.29 -7.33 -5.09
N CYS A 61 -10.77 -6.77 -4.00
CA CYS A 61 -11.42 -6.75 -2.70
C CYS A 61 -11.44 -5.30 -2.17
N ILE A 62 -12.61 -4.82 -1.72
CA ILE A 62 -12.77 -3.49 -1.13
C ILE A 62 -13.21 -3.67 0.32
N ILE A 63 -12.57 -2.94 1.23
CA ILE A 63 -12.92 -2.87 2.64
C ILE A 63 -13.10 -1.42 3.01
N ASP A 64 -14.32 -1.09 3.42
CA ASP A 64 -14.67 0.23 3.94
C ASP A 64 -14.76 0.15 5.47
N THR A 65 -14.07 1.05 6.14
CA THR A 65 -14.07 1.19 7.60
C THR A 65 -14.68 2.55 7.94
N PRO A 66 -15.81 2.60 8.66
CA PRO A 66 -16.36 3.87 9.14
C PRO A 66 -15.34 4.63 9.98
N PHE A 67 -15.37 5.96 9.89
CA PHE A 67 -14.57 6.79 10.79
C PHE A 67 -15.07 6.69 12.23
N THR A 68 -14.14 6.88 13.15
CA THR A 68 -14.48 7.26 14.53
C THR A 68 -15.11 8.65 14.57
N GLU A 69 -15.78 9.00 15.67
CA GLU A 69 -16.35 10.35 15.85
C GLU A 69 -15.30 11.46 15.70
N ALA A 70 -14.08 11.23 16.20
CA ALA A 70 -12.98 12.18 16.10
C ALA A 70 -12.49 12.36 14.66
N GLU A 71 -12.39 11.28 13.88
CA GLU A 71 -12.02 11.35 12.46
C GLU A 71 -13.11 12.02 11.63
N HIS A 72 -14.38 11.73 11.89
CA HIS A 72 -15.50 12.42 11.22
C HIS A 72 -15.47 13.93 11.46
N ALA A 73 -15.08 14.39 12.66
CA ALA A 73 -14.93 15.82 12.94
C ALA A 73 -13.79 16.48 12.13
N GLY A 74 -12.72 15.73 11.83
CA GLY A 74 -11.59 16.21 11.02
C GLY A 74 -11.83 16.11 9.51
N PHE A 75 -12.69 15.20 9.07
CA PHE A 75 -12.94 14.89 7.66
C PHE A 75 -14.45 14.81 7.35
N PRO A 76 -15.22 15.90 7.54
CA PRO A 76 -16.69 15.87 7.49
C PRO A 76 -17.27 15.50 6.12
N ASP A 77 -16.52 15.76 5.04
CA ASP A 77 -16.94 15.46 3.67
C ASP A 77 -16.70 14.00 3.26
N PHE A 78 -16.05 13.21 4.13
CA PHE A 78 -15.71 11.82 3.87
C PHE A 78 -16.52 10.87 4.79
N GLN A 79 -16.86 9.71 4.24
CA GLN A 79 -17.70 8.69 4.87
C GLN A 79 -16.89 7.70 5.72
N GLY A 80 -15.60 7.54 5.44
CA GLY A 80 -14.75 6.57 6.11
C GLY A 80 -13.44 6.35 5.40
N TRP A 81 -12.69 5.37 5.88
CA TRP A 81 -11.49 4.86 5.23
C TRP A 81 -11.86 3.75 4.25
N ARG A 82 -11.37 3.84 3.00
CA ARG A 82 -11.44 2.76 2.02
C ARG A 82 -10.07 2.13 1.88
N ARG A 83 -10.05 0.81 1.80
CA ARG A 83 -8.89 0.04 1.36
C ARG A 83 -9.29 -0.83 0.19
N ALA A 84 -8.63 -0.64 -0.95
CA ALA A 84 -8.85 -1.43 -2.14
C ALA A 84 -7.63 -2.29 -2.42
N PHE A 85 -7.85 -3.59 -2.57
CA PHE A 85 -6.86 -4.57 -2.93
C PHE A 85 -7.11 -5.06 -4.34
N PHE A 86 -6.02 -5.23 -5.09
CA PHE A 86 -6.01 -5.98 -6.33
C PHE A 86 -4.95 -7.05 -6.27
N SER A 87 -5.31 -8.29 -6.56
CA SER A 87 -4.35 -9.40 -6.69
C SER A 87 -4.39 -10.00 -8.10
N LEU A 88 -3.30 -10.68 -8.46
CA LEU A 88 -3.35 -11.64 -9.57
C LEU A 88 -4.26 -12.82 -9.18
N PRO A 89 -4.90 -13.48 -10.17
CA PRO A 89 -5.64 -14.72 -9.91
C PRO A 89 -4.72 -15.78 -9.29
N GLY A 90 -5.14 -16.40 -8.19
CA GLY A 90 -4.34 -17.35 -7.41
C GLY A 90 -3.44 -16.72 -6.33
N GLU A 91 -3.29 -15.38 -6.33
CA GLU A 91 -2.51 -14.63 -5.33
C GLU A 91 -3.39 -13.94 -4.28
N GLU A 92 -4.68 -14.29 -4.21
CA GLU A 92 -5.68 -13.69 -3.29
C GLU A 92 -5.29 -13.90 -1.82
N TRP A 93 -4.55 -14.97 -1.51
CA TRP A 93 -4.01 -15.25 -0.17
C TRP A 93 -3.19 -14.09 0.39
N ARG A 94 -2.59 -13.26 -0.48
CA ARG A 94 -1.82 -12.08 -0.06
C ARG A 94 -2.72 -11.01 0.55
N ILE A 95 -3.99 -10.93 0.13
CA ILE A 95 -4.98 -10.01 0.72
C ILE A 95 -5.21 -10.41 2.18
N ASP A 96 -5.50 -11.69 2.43
CA ASP A 96 -5.72 -12.20 3.80
C ASP A 96 -4.48 -12.00 4.68
N ALA A 97 -3.29 -12.28 4.15
CA ALA A 97 -2.03 -12.04 4.85
C ALA A 97 -1.81 -10.54 5.15
N PHE A 98 -2.16 -9.65 4.23
CA PHE A 98 -2.08 -8.20 4.44
C PHE A 98 -3.04 -7.74 5.54
N LEU A 99 -4.26 -8.28 5.57
CA LEU A 99 -5.21 -7.98 6.64
C LEU A 99 -4.72 -8.47 7.99
N LEU A 100 -4.06 -9.63 8.04
CA LEU A 100 -3.40 -10.11 9.26
C LEU A 100 -2.25 -9.18 9.67
N LEU A 101 -1.43 -8.73 8.72
CA LEU A 101 -0.36 -7.76 8.95
C LEU A 101 -0.92 -6.48 9.60
N LEU A 102 -2.02 -5.94 9.10
CA LEU A 102 -2.68 -4.77 9.69
C LEU A 102 -3.18 -5.01 11.13
N LYS A 103 -3.69 -6.21 11.43
CA LYS A 103 -4.09 -6.60 12.79
C LYS A 103 -2.89 -6.70 13.74
N VAL A 104 -1.75 -7.18 13.26
CA VAL A 104 -0.51 -7.23 14.05
C VAL A 104 0.01 -5.82 14.28
N PHE A 105 0.07 -4.99 13.23
CA PHE A 105 0.45 -3.58 13.30
C PHE A 105 -0.37 -2.83 14.37
N ALA A 106 -1.69 -3.00 14.39
CA ALA A 106 -2.55 -2.36 15.38
C ALA A 106 -2.22 -2.72 16.84
N LYS A 107 -1.55 -3.85 17.08
CA LYS A 107 -1.16 -4.31 18.43
C LYS A 107 0.29 -4.01 18.78
N THR A 108 1.18 -4.03 17.80
CA THR A 108 2.64 -3.97 18.04
C THR A 108 3.27 -2.65 17.60
N GLY A 109 2.54 -1.81 16.87
CA GLY A 109 3.12 -0.72 16.09
C GLY A 109 3.94 -1.23 14.90
N TRP A 110 4.39 -0.29 14.06
CA TRP A 110 5.18 -0.59 12.86
C TRP A 110 6.64 -0.88 13.21
N ASN A 111 7.22 -1.90 12.58
CA ASN A 111 8.61 -2.30 12.79
C ASN A 111 9.21 -2.90 11.50
N GLU A 112 10.51 -3.19 11.52
CA GLU A 112 11.24 -3.71 10.35
C GLU A 112 10.70 -5.06 9.84
N ALA A 113 10.19 -5.90 10.73
CA ALA A 113 9.60 -7.17 10.33
C ALA A 113 8.28 -6.97 9.57
N LEU A 114 7.45 -6.01 9.98
CA LEU A 114 6.23 -5.65 9.26
C LEU A 114 6.54 -4.94 7.93
N GLU A 115 7.56 -4.09 7.88
CA GLU A 115 8.03 -3.47 6.62
C GLU A 115 8.46 -4.54 5.60
N ARG A 116 9.27 -5.52 6.04
CA ARG A 116 9.68 -6.63 5.18
C ARG A 116 8.48 -7.45 4.70
N MET A 117 7.57 -7.77 5.61
CA MET A 117 6.39 -8.56 5.30
C MET A 117 5.46 -7.85 4.31
N GLU A 118 5.23 -6.55 4.49
CA GLU A 118 4.49 -5.73 3.53
C GLU A 118 5.18 -5.75 2.17
N GLY A 119 6.49 -5.52 2.13
CA GLY A 119 7.26 -5.54 0.90
C GLY A 119 7.16 -6.89 0.15
N SER A 120 7.33 -8.01 0.85
CA SER A 120 7.15 -9.35 0.29
C SER A 120 5.73 -9.59 -0.23
N LEU A 121 4.70 -9.12 0.48
CA LEU A 121 3.31 -9.23 0.02
C LEU A 121 3.07 -8.43 -1.26
N LEU A 122 3.68 -7.24 -1.37
CA LEU A 122 3.61 -6.37 -2.55
C LEU A 122 4.46 -6.85 -3.74
N GLY A 123 5.26 -7.91 -3.55
CA GLY A 123 6.09 -8.53 -4.60
C GLY A 123 7.52 -8.03 -4.68
N TYR A 124 8.03 -7.33 -3.67
CA TYR A 124 9.44 -6.98 -3.62
C TYR A 124 10.30 -8.19 -3.21
N GLU A 125 11.44 -8.34 -3.87
CA GLU A 125 12.47 -9.32 -3.55
C GLU A 125 13.18 -8.96 -2.23
N ASP A 126 13.77 -9.98 -1.58
CA ASP A 126 14.39 -9.81 -0.27
C ASP A 126 15.44 -8.70 -0.23
N TRP A 127 16.29 -8.61 -1.26
CA TRP A 127 17.32 -7.57 -1.32
C TRP A 127 16.73 -6.16 -1.51
N GLN A 128 15.57 -6.03 -2.17
CA GLN A 128 14.88 -4.74 -2.32
C GLN A 128 14.31 -4.28 -0.98
N ASN A 129 13.77 -5.22 -0.20
CA ASN A 129 13.30 -4.99 1.16
C ASN A 129 14.46 -4.63 2.09
N ASP A 130 15.57 -5.36 2.03
CA ASP A 130 16.80 -5.07 2.79
C ASP A 130 17.30 -3.65 2.51
N TRP A 131 17.43 -3.30 1.23
CA TRP A 131 17.87 -1.97 0.79
C TRP A 131 17.00 -0.85 1.34
N TRP A 132 15.68 -1.07 1.37
CA TRP A 132 14.70 -0.09 1.85
C TRP A 132 14.76 0.08 3.37
N ILE A 133 14.78 -1.02 4.10
CA ILE A 133 14.86 -1.05 5.58
C ILE A 133 16.14 -0.37 6.07
N GLU A 134 17.29 -0.70 5.47
CA GLU A 134 18.58 -0.10 5.83
C GLU A 134 18.56 1.43 5.70
N ARG A 135 17.90 1.97 4.67
CA ARG A 135 17.83 3.43 4.45
C ARG A 135 16.84 4.10 5.38
N LYS A 136 15.69 3.49 5.69
CA LYS A 136 14.78 4.03 6.72
C LYS A 136 15.46 4.12 8.09
N SER A 137 16.24 3.10 8.47
CA SER A 137 16.99 3.10 9.73
C SER A 137 18.03 4.24 9.82
N LYS A 138 18.73 4.50 8.71
CA LYS A 138 19.70 5.62 8.60
C LYS A 138 19.03 6.98 8.75
N HIS A 139 17.80 7.16 8.24
CA HIS A 139 17.07 8.44 8.33
C HIS A 139 16.39 8.65 9.70
N ARG A 140 15.96 7.57 10.37
CA ARG A 140 15.49 7.66 11.77
C ARG A 140 16.60 8.08 12.75
N SER A 141 17.87 7.82 12.41
CA SER A 141 19.03 8.26 13.20
C SER A 141 19.45 9.72 12.91
N SER A 142 18.81 10.41 11.96
CA SER A 142 19.17 11.77 11.55
C SER A 142 18.01 12.77 11.61
N THR A 143 16.83 12.36 12.09
CA THR A 143 15.68 13.27 12.22
C THR A 143 14.87 12.92 13.47
N CYS A 144 15.14 13.65 14.54
CA CYS A 144 14.11 13.97 15.52
C CYS A 144 13.06 14.83 14.79
N SER A 145 11.78 14.57 15.10
CA SER A 145 10.56 15.32 14.70
C SER A 145 9.71 14.77 13.54
N ILE A 146 8.48 14.37 13.92
CA ILE A 146 7.18 14.59 13.26
C ILE A 146 7.07 13.94 11.85
N ILE A 147 6.22 12.94 11.63
CA ILE A 147 4.74 12.96 11.72
C ILE A 147 4.23 11.58 12.16
#